data_AF-A0A7H8JPP0-F1
#
_entry.id   AF-A0A7H8JPP0-F1
#
_cell.length_a   1.000
_cell.length_b   1.000
_cell.length_c   1.000
_cell.angle_alpha   90.00
_cell.angle_beta   90.00
_cell.angle_gamma   90.00
#
_symmetry.space_group_name_H-M   'P 1'
#
loop_
_entity.id
_entity.type
_entity.pdbx_description
1 polymer ?
#
loop_
_entity_poly.entity_id
_entity_poly.type
_entity_poly.pdbx_seq_one_letter_code
_entity_poly.pdbx_strand_id
1 'polypeptide(L)'
;MNRELATFVGTYLHFERVYDAGDSLRPTLLGFSESFVAGVREGFAEVLRECSMTLGEYERLTEIEFPDDDSLYAYLEDMNAYLFEGREEQPAPPEE
;
A
#
# COMPACT_ATOMS: atom_id res chain seq x y z
N MET A 1 1.12 -12.48 -1.52
CA MET A 1 0.18 -11.36 -1.76
C MET A 1 -1.10 -11.85 -2.42
N ASN A 2 -2.26 -11.47 -1.85
CA ASN A 2 -3.58 -11.78 -2.40
C ASN A 2 -4.04 -10.79 -3.49
N ARG A 3 -5.18 -11.10 -4.12
CA ARG A 3 -5.70 -10.34 -5.26
C ARG A 3 -6.22 -8.96 -4.85
N GLU A 4 -6.84 -8.86 -3.69
CA GLU A 4 -7.44 -7.63 -3.16
C GLU A 4 -6.37 -6.58 -2.90
N LEU A 5 -5.27 -6.96 -2.24
CA LEU A 5 -4.13 -6.08 -2.02
C LEU A 5 -3.47 -5.69 -3.36
N ALA A 6 -3.22 -6.65 -4.25
CA ALA A 6 -2.61 -6.35 -5.55
C ALA A 6 -3.45 -5.35 -6.36
N THR A 7 -4.77 -5.50 -6.33
CA THR A 7 -5.72 -4.57 -6.98
C THR A 7 -5.66 -3.19 -6.34
N PHE A 8 -5.66 -3.13 -5.00
CA PHE A 8 -5.60 -1.87 -4.27
C PHE A 8 -4.28 -1.12 -4.54
N VAL A 9 -3.14 -1.80 -4.40
CA VAL A 9 -1.80 -1.25 -4.64
C VAL A 9 -1.70 -0.72 -6.07
N GLY A 10 -2.02 -1.52 -7.09
CA GLY A 10 -1.88 -1.10 -8.48
C GLY A 10 -2.88 -0.02 -8.93
N THR A 11 -4.01 0.14 -8.23
CA THR A 11 -5.03 1.15 -8.60
C THR A 11 -4.87 2.46 -7.85
N TYR A 12 -4.48 2.39 -6.57
CA TYR A 12 -4.53 3.53 -5.65
C TYR A 12 -3.16 3.94 -5.12
N LEU A 13 -2.16 3.05 -5.15
CA LEU A 13 -0.79 3.35 -4.72
C LEU A 13 0.17 3.55 -5.90
N HIS A 14 -0.36 3.79 -7.09
CA HIS A 14 0.43 4.17 -8.26
C HIS A 14 0.98 5.60 -8.12
N PHE A 15 2.18 5.88 -8.67
CA PHE A 15 2.87 7.16 -8.57
C PHE A 15 1.93 8.37 -8.74
N GLU A 16 1.21 8.45 -9.86
CA GLU A 16 0.26 9.55 -10.13
C GLU A 16 -0.85 9.69 -9.07
N ARG A 17 -1.33 8.57 -8.51
CA ARG A 17 -2.45 8.56 -7.55
C ARG A 17 -2.00 8.86 -6.13
N VAL A 18 -0.79 8.49 -5.74
CA VAL A 18 -0.30 8.71 -4.38
C VAL A 18 -0.12 10.20 -4.09
N TYR A 19 0.32 10.97 -5.08
CA TYR A 19 0.45 12.42 -4.98
C TYR A 19 -0.88 13.17 -5.14
N ASP A 20 -1.84 12.64 -5.93
CA ASP A 20 -3.17 13.27 -6.12
C ASP A 20 -4.20 12.89 -5.04
N ALA A 21 -4.06 11.74 -4.38
CA ALA A 21 -5.09 11.22 -3.47
C ALA A 21 -5.15 11.95 -2.13
N GLY A 22 -4.07 12.59 -1.66
CA GLY A 22 -4.00 13.26 -0.36
C GLY A 22 -4.63 12.42 0.77
N ASP A 23 -5.41 13.04 1.66
CA ASP A 23 -6.07 12.35 2.79
C ASP A 23 -7.28 11.45 2.40
N SER A 24 -7.58 11.27 1.11
CA SER A 24 -8.79 10.57 0.67
C SER A 24 -8.64 9.06 0.54
N LEU A 25 -7.42 8.53 0.67
CA LEU A 25 -7.13 7.13 0.42
C LEU A 25 -7.81 6.19 1.46
N ARG A 26 -7.70 6.49 2.75
CA ARG A 26 -8.37 5.70 3.80
C ARG A 26 -9.91 5.77 3.65
N PRO A 27 -10.56 6.94 3.52
CA PRO A 27 -12.00 7.02 3.23
C PRO A 27 -12.42 6.23 1.99
N THR A 28 -11.60 6.24 0.93
CA THR A 28 -11.86 5.50 -0.30
C THR A 28 -11.83 3.99 -0.06
N LEU A 29 -10.82 3.49 0.65
CA LEU A 29 -10.73 2.07 1.01
C LEU A 29 -11.95 1.63 1.82
N LEU A 30 -12.34 2.41 2.83
CA LEU A 30 -13.48 2.11 3.69
C LEU A 30 -14.84 2.23 2.99
N GLY A 31 -14.89 2.81 1.79
CA GLY A 31 -16.09 2.85 0.95
C GLY A 31 -16.36 1.55 0.17
N PHE A 32 -15.40 0.63 0.12
CA PHE A 32 -15.58 -0.69 -0.50
C PHE A 32 -16.33 -1.68 0.40
N SER A 33 -16.62 -2.87 -0.14
CA SER A 33 -17.24 -3.94 0.65
C SER A 33 -16.32 -4.39 1.79
N GLU A 34 -16.91 -4.78 2.92
CA GLU A 34 -16.16 -5.27 4.09
C GLU A 34 -15.22 -6.44 3.74
N SER A 35 -15.64 -7.32 2.83
CA SER A 35 -14.82 -8.42 2.32
C SER A 35 -13.58 -7.95 1.56
N PHE A 36 -13.68 -6.88 0.78
CA PHE A 36 -12.55 -6.31 0.05
C PHE A 36 -11.58 -5.64 1.03
N VAL A 37 -12.11 -4.85 1.97
CA VAL A 37 -11.31 -4.20 3.02
C VAL A 37 -10.57 -5.22 3.88
N ALA A 38 -11.25 -6.30 4.29
CA ALA A 38 -10.62 -7.40 5.01
C ALA A 38 -9.52 -8.08 4.19
N GLY A 39 -9.76 -8.32 2.89
CA GLY A 39 -8.76 -8.87 1.98
C GLY A 39 -7.52 -7.98 1.86
N VAL A 40 -7.68 -6.66 1.71
CA VAL A 40 -6.55 -5.72 1.67
C VAL A 40 -5.76 -5.79 2.99
N ARG A 41 -6.44 -5.80 4.14
CA ARG A 41 -5.81 -5.89 5.47
C ARG A 41 -5.01 -7.19 5.64
N GLU A 42 -5.62 -8.32 5.31
CA GLU A 42 -4.96 -9.63 5.38
C GLU A 42 -3.77 -9.71 4.44
N GLY A 43 -3.89 -9.13 3.24
CA GLY A 43 -2.80 -9.06 2.27
C GLY A 43 -1.60 -8.28 2.80
N PHE A 44 -1.83 -7.13 3.45
CA PHE A 44 -0.76 -6.36 4.09
C PHE A 44 -0.10 -7.18 5.20
N ALA A 45 -0.90 -7.80 6.08
CA ALA A 45 -0.38 -8.63 7.15
C ALA A 45 0.45 -9.83 6.65
N GLU A 46 0.05 -10.45 5.54
CA GLU A 46 0.81 -11.53 4.89
C GLU A 46 2.13 -11.02 4.33
N VAL A 47 2.11 -9.94 3.52
CA VAL A 47 3.30 -9.38 2.90
C VAL A 47 4.32 -8.93 3.95
N LEU A 48 3.87 -8.22 4.98
CA LEU A 48 4.73 -7.75 6.08
C LEU A 48 5.29 -8.90 6.92
N ARG A 49 4.52 -9.97 7.14
CA ARG A 49 4.96 -11.13 7.94
C ARG A 49 5.93 -12.03 7.17
N GLU A 50 5.70 -12.23 5.88
CA GLU A 50 6.47 -13.18 5.06
C GLU A 50 7.60 -12.52 4.27
N CYS A 51 7.67 -11.20 4.26
CA CYS A 51 8.56 -10.43 3.38
C CYS A 51 8.50 -10.94 1.93
N SER A 52 7.28 -11.19 1.43
CA SER A 52 7.05 -11.84 0.14
C SER A 52 7.07 -10.90 -1.07
N MET A 53 7.04 -9.59 -0.85
CA MET A 53 7.03 -8.58 -1.91
C MET A 53 8.46 -8.16 -2.26
N THR A 54 8.80 -8.24 -3.54
CA THR A 54 10.09 -7.73 -4.03
C THR A 54 9.96 -6.31 -4.59
N LEU A 55 11.07 -5.57 -4.59
CA LEU A 55 11.14 -4.24 -5.22
C LEU A 55 10.56 -4.23 -6.63
N GLY A 56 11.04 -5.14 -7.50
CA GLY A 56 10.61 -5.20 -8.90
C GLY A 56 9.17 -5.67 -9.09
N GLU A 57 8.55 -6.34 -8.12
CA GLU A 57 7.09 -6.61 -8.16
C GLU A 57 6.30 -5.36 -7.81
N TYR A 58 6.72 -4.64 -6.77
CA TYR A 58 6.06 -3.40 -6.34
C TYR A 58 6.17 -2.30 -7.40
N GLU A 59 7.37 -2.10 -7.96
CA GLU A 59 7.65 -1.15 -9.03
C GLU A 59 6.80 -1.44 -10.27
N ARG A 60 6.71 -2.70 -10.71
CA ARG A 60 5.85 -3.09 -11.85
C ARG A 60 4.36 -2.83 -11.62
N LEU A 61 3.92 -2.78 -10.37
CA LEU A 61 2.52 -2.51 -10.02
C LEU A 61 2.21 -1.01 -9.87
N THR A 62 3.20 -0.21 -9.48
CA THR A 62 2.97 1.17 -8.99
C THR A 62 3.78 2.24 -9.73
N GLU A 63 4.77 1.83 -10.52
CA GLU A 63 5.81 2.68 -11.11
C GLU A 63 6.64 3.46 -10.06
N ILE A 64 6.66 2.99 -8.81
CA ILE A 64 7.45 3.58 -7.73
C ILE A 64 8.68 2.71 -7.46
N GLU A 65 9.86 3.32 -7.58
CA GLU A 65 11.13 2.70 -7.22
C GLU A 65 11.46 2.92 -5.74
N PHE A 66 12.04 1.90 -5.11
CA PHE A 66 12.60 1.99 -3.76
C PHE A 66 14.09 1.62 -3.78
N PRO A 67 14.92 2.24 -2.93
CA PRO A 67 16.37 2.01 -2.93
C PRO A 67 16.78 0.61 -2.43
N ASP A 68 15.99 0.04 -1.51
CA ASP A 68 16.23 -1.26 -0.89
C ASP A 68 14.92 -1.84 -0.33
N ASP A 69 14.93 -3.15 -0.06
CA ASP A 69 13.77 -3.86 0.49
C ASP A 69 13.33 -3.26 1.83
N ASP A 70 14.27 -2.88 2.71
CA ASP A 70 13.95 -2.30 4.02
C ASP A 70 13.11 -1.03 3.90
N SER A 71 13.44 -0.16 2.93
CA SER A 71 12.68 1.06 2.62
C SER A 71 11.28 0.76 2.09
N LEU A 72 11.14 -0.26 1.24
CA LEU A 72 9.83 -0.72 0.79
C LEU A 72 8.98 -1.24 1.96
N TYR A 73 9.55 -2.09 2.82
CA TYR A 73 8.83 -2.67 3.95
C TYR A 73 8.45 -1.62 5.00
N ALA A 74 9.33 -0.64 5.26
CA ALA A 74 9.00 0.49 6.13
C ALA A 74 7.82 1.30 5.57
N TYR A 75 7.82 1.57 4.26
CA TYR A 75 6.69 2.24 3.61
C TYR A 75 5.38 1.42 3.69
N LEU A 76 5.44 0.11 3.43
CA LEU A 76 4.27 -0.76 3.52
C LEU A 76 3.72 -0.88 4.94
N GLU A 77 4.59 -0.88 5.96
CA GLU A 77 4.20 -0.86 7.37
C GLU A 77 3.50 0.45 7.72
N ASP A 78 4.08 1.58 7.32
CA ASP A 78 3.50 2.90 7.51
C ASP A 78 2.15 3.04 6.80
N MET A 79 2.02 2.48 5.59
CA MET A 79 0.76 2.45 4.83
C MET A 79 -0.29 1.59 5.53
N ASN A 80 0.06 0.41 6.03
CA ASN A 80 -0.86 -0.43 6.79
C ASN A 80 -1.35 0.30 8.06
N ALA A 81 -0.44 0.98 8.78
CA ALA A 81 -0.78 1.77 9.95
C ALA A 81 -1.69 2.97 9.60
N TYR A 82 -1.43 3.63 8.48
CA TYR A 82 -2.32 4.67 7.93
C TYR A 82 -3.66 4.10 7.47
N LEU A 83 -3.78 2.90 6.94
CA LEU A 83 -5.07 2.42 6.48
C LEU A 83 -5.93 1.86 7.62
N PHE A 84 -5.32 1.21 8.61
CA PHE A 84 -6.06 0.39 9.58
C PHE A 84 -5.81 0.72 11.06
N GLU A 85 -4.72 1.43 11.40
CA GLU A 85 -4.31 1.66 12.80
C GLU A 85 -4.49 3.11 13.25
N GLY A 86 -5.00 3.97 12.38
CA GLY A 86 -5.40 5.33 12.74
C GLY A 86 -4.28 6.38 12.65
N ARG A 87 -3.14 6.06 12.06
CA ARG A 87 -2.07 7.06 11.79
C ARG A 87 -2.62 8.23 10.98
N GLU A 88 -2.36 9.47 11.39
CA GLU A 88 -3.04 10.63 10.80
C GLU A 88 -2.58 10.94 9.36
N GLU A 89 -1.29 10.77 9.08
CA GLU A 89 -0.69 11.17 7.81
C GLU A 89 -0.45 9.96 6.88
N GLN A 90 -0.80 10.14 5.60
CA GLN A 90 -0.45 9.17 4.55
C GLN A 90 1.05 9.22 4.30
N PRO A 91 1.79 8.10 4.40
CA PRO A 91 3.21 8.10 4.08
C PRO A 91 3.43 8.34 2.59
N ALA A 92 4.44 9.15 2.29
CA ALA A 92 4.88 9.40 0.93
C ALA A 92 5.88 8.31 0.49
N PRO A 93 5.82 7.88 -0.78
CA PRO A 93 6.88 7.07 -1.36
C PRO A 93 8.15 7.93 -1.52
N PRO A 94 9.31 7.32 -1.79
CA PRO A 94 10.53 8.06 -2.09
C PRO A 94 10.30 9.05 -3.23
N GLU A 95 10.85 10.26 -3.08
CA GLU A 95 10.99 11.20 -4.20
C GLU A 95 12.18 10.74 -5.05
N GLU A 96 11.99 10.62 -6.38
CA GLU A 96 13.06 10.30 -7.34
C GLU A 96 14.21 11.32 -7.33
#